data_AF-A0A699VZQ8-F1
#
_entry.id   AF-A0A699VZQ8-F1
#
_cell.length_a   1.000
_cell.length_b   1.000
_cell.length_c   1.000
_cell.angle_alpha   90.00
_cell.angle_beta   90.00
_cell.angle_gamma   90.00
#
_symmetry.space_group_name_H-M   'P 1'
#
loop_
_entity.id
_entity.type
_entity.pdbx_description
1 polymer ?
#
loop_
_entity_poly.entity_id
_entity_poly.type
_entity_poly.pdbx_seq_one_letter_code
_entity_poly.pdbx_strand_id
1 'polypeptide(L)'
;DSLETNKVNLSSWFSNIDMWKEDMEPTGRLTWLHLEGLPAIAWDAENVQKIGDKFGTVLEIDNMDVNKALKNSMGVLIVTKMMDEISKCVPIRFNECLCLIRVVEDHNRSFLLNLPTEFEYGASDDGPLNGDEDLYGFSDIDLGRREEGKYFSDDSQ
;
A
#
# COMPACT_ATOMS: atom_id res chain seq x y z
N ASP A 1 18.82 15.57 23.02
CA ASP A 1 19.19 14.38 22.24
C ASP A 1 18.24 13.93 21.15
N SER A 2 16.91 14.11 21.23
CA SER A 2 15.99 13.68 20.15
C SER A 2 16.24 14.37 18.79
N LEU A 3 16.75 15.60 18.77
CA LEU A 3 17.01 16.34 17.54
C LEU A 3 18.18 15.75 16.72
N GLU A 4 19.25 15.30 17.38
CA GLU A 4 20.42 14.73 16.71
C GLU A 4 20.14 13.32 16.18
N THR A 5 19.41 12.50 16.92
CA THR A 5 18.92 11.19 16.42
C THR A 5 17.98 11.37 15.23
N ASN A 6 17.10 12.37 15.27
CA ASN A 6 16.21 12.67 14.14
C ASN A 6 16.97 13.17 12.91
N LYS A 7 18.03 13.98 13.06
CA LYS A 7 18.84 14.46 11.92
C LYS A 7 19.44 13.31 11.11
N VAL A 8 20.00 12.31 11.78
CA VAL A 8 20.58 11.13 11.13
C VAL A 8 19.50 10.36 10.35
N ASN A 9 18.34 10.13 10.96
CA ASN A 9 17.24 9.40 10.32
C ASN A 9 16.62 10.19 9.15
N LEU A 10 16.41 11.50 9.31
CA LEU A 10 15.83 12.35 8.27
C LEU A 10 16.69 12.37 7.00
N SER A 11 18.01 12.44 7.13
CA SER A 11 18.92 12.39 5.97
C SER A 11 18.89 11.06 5.21
N SER A 12 18.43 9.97 5.84
CA SER A 12 18.31 8.66 5.20
C SER A 12 16.99 8.47 4.45
N TRP A 13 15.94 9.23 4.80
CA TRP A 13 14.60 9.10 4.23
C TRP A 13 14.27 10.16 3.19
N PHE A 14 14.92 11.33 3.27
CA PHE A 14 14.60 12.49 2.43
C PHE A 14 15.81 12.89 1.58
N SER A 15 15.59 13.07 0.28
CA SER A 15 16.60 13.62 -0.64
C SER A 15 16.79 15.13 -0.47
N ASN A 16 15.74 15.83 0.00
CA ASN A 16 15.78 17.25 0.32
C ASN A 16 14.84 17.53 1.51
N ILE A 17 15.26 18.44 2.38
CA ILE A 17 14.48 18.90 3.54
C ILE A 17 14.48 20.42 3.50
N ASP A 18 13.32 21.00 3.24
CA ASP A 18 13.14 22.44 3.30
C ASP A 18 12.58 22.86 4.66
N MET A 19 13.01 24.04 5.14
CA MET A 19 12.38 24.65 6.30
C MET A 19 10.97 25.11 5.95
N TRP A 20 10.05 24.96 6.90
CA TRP A 20 8.67 25.43 6.78
C TRP A 20 8.63 26.92 6.42
N LYS A 21 7.77 27.29 5.46
CA LYS A 21 7.47 28.67 5.10
C LYS A 21 5.97 28.90 5.18
N GLU A 22 5.54 30.13 5.48
CA GLU A 22 4.13 30.47 5.66
C GLU A 22 3.28 30.28 4.39
N ASP A 23 3.93 30.30 3.22
CA ASP A 23 3.33 30.10 1.90
C ASP A 23 3.39 28.65 1.39
N MET A 24 3.94 27.72 2.19
CA MET A 24 3.94 26.30 1.83
C MET A 24 2.53 25.72 1.96
N GLU A 25 1.97 25.23 0.85
CA GLU A 25 0.81 24.35 0.91
C GLU A 25 1.23 22.92 1.24
N PRO A 26 0.45 22.18 2.04
CA PRO A 26 0.64 20.75 2.21
C PRO A 26 0.64 20.05 0.84
N THR A 27 1.68 19.25 0.59
CA THR A 27 1.87 18.49 -0.65
C THR A 27 0.83 17.38 -0.86
N GLY A 28 0.02 17.08 0.16
CA GLY A 28 -0.95 15.99 0.16
C GLY A 28 -0.32 14.67 0.61
N ARG A 29 -0.91 13.55 0.19
CA ARG A 29 -0.41 12.20 0.45
C ARG A 29 -0.49 11.34 -0.81
N LEU A 30 0.39 10.34 -0.85
CA LEU A 30 0.34 9.27 -1.84
C LEU A 30 -0.60 8.17 -1.36
N THR A 31 -1.45 7.67 -2.26
CA THR A 31 -2.24 6.46 -1.99
C THR A 31 -2.50 5.70 -3.28
N TRP A 32 -2.45 4.38 -3.19
CA TRP A 32 -2.91 3.50 -4.26
C TRP A 32 -4.42 3.37 -4.18
N LEU A 33 -5.11 3.57 -5.29
CA LEU A 33 -6.51 3.25 -5.47
C LEU A 33 -6.64 1.88 -6.12
N HIS A 34 -7.61 1.12 -5.65
CA HIS A 34 -8.09 -0.12 -6.24
C HIS A 34 -9.45 0.18 -6.89
N LEU A 35 -9.50 0.14 -8.21
CA LEU A 35 -10.71 0.34 -8.99
C LEU A 35 -11.32 -1.01 -9.34
N GLU A 36 -12.54 -1.28 -8.88
CA GLU A 36 -13.26 -2.52 -9.12
C GLU A 36 -14.54 -2.28 -9.94
N GLY A 37 -14.89 -3.25 -10.79
CA GLY A 37 -16.12 -3.22 -11.56
C GLY A 37 -16.05 -2.36 -12.83
N LEU A 38 -14.84 -2.02 -13.29
CA LEU A 38 -14.65 -1.36 -14.58
C LEU A 38 -15.05 -2.31 -15.72
N PRO A 39 -16.03 -1.95 -16.58
CA PRO A 39 -16.42 -2.79 -17.71
C PRO A 39 -15.25 -2.98 -18.69
N ALA A 40 -15.14 -4.14 -19.33
CA ALA A 40 -14.08 -4.44 -20.29
C ALA A 40 -13.99 -3.43 -21.45
N ILE A 41 -15.12 -2.87 -21.88
CA ILE A 41 -15.18 -1.83 -22.93
C ILE A 41 -14.57 -0.49 -22.49
N ALA A 42 -14.47 -0.25 -21.19
CA ALA A 42 -13.92 0.95 -20.58
C ALA A 42 -12.53 0.72 -19.96
N TRP A 43 -11.94 -0.46 -20.21
CA TRP A 43 -10.66 -0.87 -19.66
C TRP A 43 -9.50 -0.30 -20.49
N ASP A 44 -9.31 1.01 -20.39
CA ASP A 44 -8.21 1.72 -21.02
C ASP A 44 -7.65 2.81 -20.09
N ALA A 45 -6.41 3.20 -20.37
CA ALA A 45 -5.67 4.14 -19.53
C ALA A 45 -6.36 5.51 -19.44
N GLU A 46 -7.00 5.97 -20.52
CA GLU A 46 -7.66 7.28 -20.55
C GLU A 46 -8.88 7.31 -19.63
N ASN A 47 -9.69 6.26 -19.65
CA ASN A 47 -10.86 6.14 -18.78
C ASN A 47 -10.47 5.95 -17.31
N VAL A 48 -9.44 5.16 -17.03
CA VAL A 48 -8.92 4.97 -15.67
C VAL A 48 -8.32 6.26 -15.11
N GLN A 49 -7.56 6.99 -15.93
CA GLN A 49 -7.04 8.32 -15.60
C GLN A 49 -8.16 9.27 -15.17
N LYS A 50 -9.24 9.37 -15.97
CA LYS A 50 -10.40 10.23 -15.65
C LYS A 50 -11.09 9.86 -14.34
N ILE A 51 -11.08 8.59 -13.96
CA ILE A 51 -11.62 8.15 -12.66
C ILE A 51 -10.68 8.57 -11.53
N GLY A 52 -9.38 8.32 -11.68
CA GLY A 52 -8.35 8.70 -10.71
C GLY A 52 -8.29 10.20 -10.44
N ASP A 53 -8.40 11.02 -11.49
CA ASP A 53 -8.39 12.49 -11.42
C ASP A 53 -9.51 13.09 -10.55
N LYS A 54 -10.57 12.31 -10.28
CA LYS A 54 -11.63 12.73 -9.32
C LYS A 54 -11.15 12.72 -7.87
N PHE A 55 -10.07 12.00 -7.58
CA PHE A 55 -9.57 11.75 -6.24
C PHE A 55 -8.19 12.37 -6.00
N GLY A 56 -7.44 12.71 -7.05
CA GLY A 56 -6.13 13.34 -6.95
C GLY A 56 -5.40 13.31 -8.28
N THR A 57 -4.19 13.83 -8.31
CA THR A 57 -3.34 13.76 -9.51
C THR A 57 -2.83 12.34 -9.68
N VAL A 58 -3.18 11.67 -10.78
CA VAL A 58 -2.64 10.34 -11.09
C VAL A 58 -1.16 10.41 -11.43
N LEU A 59 -0.37 9.53 -10.84
CA LEU A 59 1.06 9.36 -11.10
C LEU A 59 1.35 8.09 -11.90
N GLU A 60 0.63 7.01 -11.59
CA GLU A 60 0.87 5.69 -12.18
C GLU A 60 -0.45 4.92 -12.31
N ILE A 61 -0.55 4.12 -13.37
CA ILE A 61 -1.64 3.17 -13.59
C ILE A 61 -1.00 1.80 -13.77
N ASP A 62 -1.55 0.79 -13.08
CA ASP A 62 -1.11 -0.60 -13.20
C ASP A 62 -1.03 -1.04 -14.67
N ASN A 63 -0.10 -1.95 -14.97
CA ASN A 63 -0.03 -2.54 -16.31
C ASN A 63 -1.37 -3.21 -16.68
N MET A 64 -1.95 -2.73 -17.79
CA MET A 64 -3.24 -3.12 -18.37
C MET A 64 -3.15 -4.30 -19.34
N ASP A 65 -1.99 -4.93 -19.50
CA ASP A 65 -1.78 -6.07 -20.40
C ASP A 65 -2.73 -7.22 -20.07
N VAL A 66 -3.62 -7.50 -21.03
CA VAL A 66 -4.71 -8.49 -20.95
C VAL A 66 -4.19 -9.94 -20.87
N ASN A 67 -2.90 -10.14 -21.16
CA ASN A 67 -2.26 -11.46 -21.19
C ASN A 67 -1.85 -12.00 -19.81
N LYS A 68 -1.97 -11.19 -18.75
CA LYS A 68 -1.79 -11.63 -17.37
C LYS A 68 -3.18 -11.82 -16.75
N ALA A 69 -3.34 -12.91 -16.00
CA ALA A 69 -4.56 -13.41 -15.33
C ALA A 69 -5.69 -12.37 -15.16
N LEU A 70 -6.95 -12.77 -15.45
CA LEU A 70 -8.18 -11.97 -15.27
C LEU A 70 -8.07 -10.99 -14.10
N LYS A 71 -7.68 -9.75 -14.39
CA LYS A 71 -7.68 -8.67 -13.42
C LYS A 71 -9.11 -8.13 -13.36
N ASN A 72 -9.78 -8.36 -12.25
CA ASN A 72 -11.09 -7.77 -11.95
C ASN A 72 -10.97 -6.33 -11.42
N SER A 73 -9.74 -5.85 -11.23
CA SER A 73 -9.45 -4.53 -10.70
C SER A 73 -8.19 -3.90 -11.30
N MET A 74 -8.12 -2.59 -11.18
CA MET A 74 -7.01 -1.76 -11.67
C MET A 74 -6.44 -0.94 -10.52
N GLY A 75 -5.12 -1.02 -10.32
CA GLY A 75 -4.40 -0.14 -9.41
C GLY A 75 -4.10 1.22 -10.05
N VAL A 76 -4.30 2.30 -9.30
CA VAL A 76 -3.96 3.67 -9.72
C VAL A 76 -3.28 4.40 -8.57
N LEU A 77 -2.04 4.84 -8.75
CA LEU A 77 -1.35 5.65 -7.75
C LEU A 77 -1.70 7.13 -7.95
N ILE A 78 -2.10 7.80 -6.88
CA ILE A 78 -2.45 9.22 -6.91
C ILE A 78 -1.74 10.03 -5.82
N VAL A 79 -1.58 11.33 -6.08
CA VAL A 79 -1.35 12.36 -5.06
C VAL A 79 -2.68 13.02 -4.74
N THR A 80 -3.14 12.91 -3.50
CA THR A 80 -4.40 13.52 -3.06
C THR A 80 -4.19 14.50 -1.90
N LYS A 81 -4.97 15.59 -1.90
CA LYS A 81 -5.09 16.50 -0.75
C LYS A 81 -6.16 16.03 0.25
N MET A 82 -6.93 14.99 -0.08
CA MET A 82 -7.92 14.43 0.85
C MET A 82 -7.22 13.66 1.96
N MET A 83 -7.49 14.02 3.21
CA MET A 83 -6.92 13.34 4.37
C MET A 83 -7.78 12.18 4.85
N ASP A 84 -9.09 12.20 4.57
CA ASP A 84 -9.99 11.07 4.83
C ASP A 84 -9.71 9.91 3.87
N GLU A 85 -10.01 8.70 4.32
CA GLU A 85 -9.91 7.49 3.50
C GLU A 85 -10.87 7.55 2.31
N ILE A 86 -10.35 7.25 1.13
CA ILE A 86 -11.12 7.10 -0.10
C ILE A 86 -11.70 5.69 -0.11
N SER A 87 -13.01 5.61 0.16
CA SER A 87 -13.80 4.39 -0.02
C SER A 87 -15.18 4.77 -0.54
N LYS A 88 -15.35 4.78 -1.86
CA LYS A 88 -16.54 5.33 -2.54
C LYS A 88 -16.97 4.48 -3.72
N CYS A 89 -18.27 4.47 -4.00
CA CYS A 89 -18.82 4.00 -5.27
C CYS A 89 -19.15 5.20 -6.15
N VAL A 90 -18.58 5.25 -7.35
CA VAL A 90 -18.76 6.36 -8.30
C VAL A 90 -19.57 5.89 -9.50
N PRO A 91 -20.69 6.55 -9.83
CA PRO A 91 -21.38 6.32 -11.08
C PRO A 91 -20.59 6.91 -12.25
N ILE A 92 -20.22 6.07 -13.20
CA ILE A 92 -19.55 6.48 -14.44
C ILE A 92 -20.45 6.11 -15.62
N ARG A 93 -20.60 7.07 -16.54
CA ARG A 93 -21.36 6.87 -17.78
C ARG A 93 -20.38 6.51 -18.89
N PHE A 94 -20.56 5.33 -19.46
CA PHE A 94 -19.88 4.89 -20.68
C PHE A 94 -20.92 4.74 -21.77
N ASN A 95 -20.86 5.59 -22.80
CA ASN A 95 -21.90 5.70 -23.83
C ASN A 95 -23.30 5.89 -23.19
N GLU A 96 -24.24 5.01 -23.49
CA GLU A 96 -25.60 5.02 -22.93
C GLU A 96 -25.75 4.18 -21.65
N CYS A 97 -24.65 3.61 -21.14
CA CYS A 97 -24.65 2.75 -19.96
C CYS A 97 -24.11 3.48 -18.72
N LEU A 98 -24.82 3.36 -17.60
CA LEU A 98 -24.35 3.82 -16.30
C LEU A 98 -23.84 2.61 -15.51
N CYS A 99 -22.58 2.62 -15.11
CA CYS A 99 -22.01 1.60 -14.22
C CYS A 99 -21.52 2.23 -12.91
N LEU A 100 -21.55 1.46 -11.82
CA LEU A 100 -20.97 1.85 -10.55
C LEU A 100 -19.58 1.24 -10.43
N ILE A 101 -18.57 2.08 -10.22
CA ILE A 101 -17.19 1.65 -9.99
C ILE A 101 -16.89 1.85 -8.52
N ARG A 102 -16.38 0.81 -7.86
CA ARG A 102 -15.92 0.91 -6.48
C ARG A 102 -14.46 1.36 -6.49
N VAL A 103 -14.17 2.40 -5.71
CA VAL A 103 -12.85 3.01 -5.57
C VAL A 103 -12.48 2.96 -4.11
N VAL A 104 -11.44 2.23 -3.79
CA VAL A 104 -10.94 2.10 -2.41
C VAL A 104 -9.44 2.28 -2.35
N GLU A 105 -8.94 2.77 -1.23
CA GLU A 105 -7.49 2.76 -0.98
C GLU A 105 -6.97 1.35 -0.76
N ASP A 106 -5.77 1.10 -1.28
CA ASP A 106 -5.03 -0.14 -1.10
C ASP A 106 -3.80 0.12 -0.23
N HIS A 107 -3.98 -0.04 1.08
CA HIS A 107 -2.91 0.15 2.08
C HIS A 107 -1.87 -0.97 2.07
N ASN A 108 -2.12 -2.08 1.35
CA ASN A 108 -1.20 -3.21 1.28
C ASN A 108 -0.18 -3.06 0.15
N ARG A 109 -0.38 -2.10 -0.76
CA ARG A 109 0.56 -1.85 -1.86
C ARG A 109 1.70 -0.97 -1.41
N SER A 110 2.89 -1.39 -1.80
CA SER A 110 4.10 -0.63 -1.57
C SER A 110 4.12 0.64 -2.43
N PHE A 111 4.56 1.76 -1.84
CA PHE A 111 4.81 3.03 -2.55
C PHE A 111 6.21 3.10 -3.17
N LEU A 112 6.89 1.96 -3.30
CA LEU A 112 8.24 1.87 -3.82
C LEU A 112 8.30 2.25 -5.31
N LEU A 113 8.26 3.55 -5.56
CA LEU A 113 8.50 4.19 -6.84
C LEU A 113 9.99 4.04 -7.17
N ASN A 114 10.30 3.42 -8.31
CA ASN A 114 11.66 3.34 -8.88
C ASN A 114 12.70 2.55 -8.06
N LEU A 115 12.36 1.39 -7.48
CA LEU A 115 13.41 0.40 -7.22
C LEU A 115 13.85 -0.20 -8.57
N PRO A 116 15.17 -0.32 -8.84
CA PRO A 116 15.66 -1.06 -9.98
C PRO A 116 14.97 -2.42 -10.01
N THR A 117 14.24 -2.68 -11.09
CA THR A 117 13.54 -3.95 -11.30
C THR A 117 14.55 -5.00 -11.73
N GLU A 118 15.54 -5.31 -10.90
CA GLU A 118 16.53 -6.35 -11.17
C GLU A 118 17.32 -6.66 -9.89
N PHE A 119 16.73 -7.47 -9.02
CA PHE A 119 17.51 -8.52 -8.37
C PHE A 119 17.14 -9.80 -9.12
N GLU A 120 17.80 -10.04 -10.26
CA GLU A 120 17.92 -11.39 -10.78
C GLU A 120 18.54 -12.23 -9.65
N TYR A 121 17.78 -13.20 -9.14
CA TYR A 121 18.39 -14.32 -8.46
C TYR A 121 19.32 -14.96 -9.47
N GLY A 122 20.61 -14.63 -9.37
CA GLY A 122 21.65 -15.27 -10.15
C GLY A 122 21.49 -16.77 -10.00
N ALA A 123 21.18 -17.43 -11.10
CA ALA A 123 21.24 -18.87 -11.20
C ALA A 123 22.72 -19.26 -11.05
N SER A 124 23.13 -19.54 -9.81
CA SER A 124 24.37 -20.25 -9.53
C SER A 124 24.12 -21.72 -9.82
N ASP A 125 24.42 -22.12 -11.05
CA ASP A 125 24.66 -23.51 -11.42
C ASP A 125 25.96 -23.96 -10.74
N ASP A 126 25.86 -24.76 -9.67
CA ASP A 126 26.92 -25.68 -9.25
C ASP A 126 26.41 -26.73 -8.24
N GLY A 127 26.17 -27.95 -8.72
CA GLY A 127 26.48 -29.20 -8.02
C GLY A 127 25.43 -29.83 -7.06
N PRO A 128 25.19 -31.15 -7.13
CA PRO A 128 24.22 -31.84 -6.27
C PRO A 128 24.82 -32.14 -4.90
N LEU A 129 24.21 -31.59 -3.84
CA LEU A 129 24.44 -32.03 -2.46
C LEU A 129 23.21 -32.78 -1.96
N ASN A 130 23.35 -34.10 -1.90
CA ASN A 130 22.52 -34.98 -1.09
C ASN A 130 22.65 -34.58 0.39
N GLY A 131 21.55 -34.59 1.14
CA GLY A 131 21.58 -34.64 2.61
C GLY A 131 20.50 -33.81 3.28
N ASP A 132 19.43 -34.50 3.63
CA ASP A 132 18.56 -34.31 4.81
C ASP A 132 17.55 -33.15 4.81
N GLU A 133 16.28 -33.55 4.70
CA GLU A 133 15.10 -32.77 5.04
C GLU A 133 15.15 -32.43 6.54
N ASP A 134 15.02 -31.14 6.89
CA ASP A 134 14.27 -30.65 8.06
C ASP A 134 14.08 -29.13 7.94
N LEU A 135 12.86 -28.75 7.58
CA LEU A 135 12.42 -27.37 7.30
C LEU A 135 12.16 -26.62 8.60
N TYR A 136 12.90 -25.51 8.76
CA TYR A 136 12.75 -24.40 9.71
C TYR A 136 11.43 -24.32 10.49
N GLY A 137 11.52 -24.65 11.77
CA GLY A 137 10.48 -24.40 12.77
C GLY A 137 10.32 -22.90 13.05
N PHE A 138 9.08 -22.44 12.96
CA PHE A 138 8.62 -21.22 13.63
C PHE A 138 8.85 -21.39 15.14
N SER A 139 9.53 -20.44 15.78
CA SER A 139 9.59 -20.38 17.23
C SER A 139 8.24 -19.91 17.78
N ASP A 140 7.59 -20.75 18.59
CA ASP A 140 6.39 -20.41 19.36
C ASP A 140 6.65 -19.21 20.28
N ILE A 141 5.75 -18.22 20.26
CA ILE A 141 5.75 -17.09 21.19
C ILE A 141 5.01 -17.50 22.47
N ASP A 142 5.77 -17.64 23.56
CA ASP A 142 5.30 -17.94 24.91
C ASP A 142 4.74 -16.67 25.59
N LEU A 143 3.43 -16.66 25.87
CA LEU A 143 2.77 -15.59 26.63
C LEU A 143 2.75 -15.96 28.12
N GLY A 144 3.88 -15.68 28.78
CA GLY A 144 4.11 -15.90 30.21
C GLY A 144 3.19 -15.10 31.13
N ARG A 145 2.55 -15.86 32.02
CA ARG A 145 1.72 -15.54 33.20
C ARG A 145 2.32 -14.48 34.14
N ARG A 146 1.52 -13.54 34.63
CA ARG A 146 1.79 -12.75 35.86
C ARG A 146 1.01 -13.35 37.04
N GLU A 147 1.74 -13.83 38.04
CA GLU A 147 1.31 -13.89 39.46
C GLU A 147 2.37 -13.07 40.22
N GLU A 148 2.14 -12.36 41.32
CA GLU A 148 1.21 -12.54 42.46
C GLU A 148 0.86 -11.17 43.10
N GLY A 149 -0.19 -11.15 43.92
CA GLY A 149 -0.40 -10.07 44.91
C GLY A 149 -1.75 -10.12 45.62
N LYS A 150 -1.80 -10.81 46.78
CA LYS A 150 -2.96 -11.13 47.63
C LYS A 150 -3.66 -9.94 48.33
N TYR A 151 -4.88 -10.28 48.78
CA TYR A 151 -5.69 -9.82 49.93
C TYR A 151 -6.82 -8.81 49.61
N PHE A 152 -8.07 -9.25 49.70
CA PHE A 152 -8.84 -9.24 50.95
C PHE A 152 -10.14 -10.05 50.78
N SER A 153 -10.44 -10.86 51.79
CA SER A 153 -11.76 -11.45 52.04
C SER A 153 -12.71 -10.36 52.51
N ASP A 154 -13.96 -10.37 52.06
CA ASP A 154 -15.07 -10.02 52.94
C ASP A 154 -16.37 -10.70 52.51
N ASP A 155 -17.10 -11.13 53.53
CA ASP A 155 -18.40 -11.80 53.50
C ASP A 155 -19.49 -10.91 52.90
N SER A 156 -20.54 -11.51 52.32
CA SER A 156 -21.94 -11.08 52.52
C SER A 156 -22.95 -12.03 51.86
N GLN A 157 -23.74 -12.66 52.74
CA GLN A 157 -25.18 -12.99 52.72
C GLN A 157 -25.84 -13.52 51.44
#